data_AF-A0A4R5UC03-F1
#
_entry.id   AF-A0A4R5UC03-F1
#
_cell.length_a   1.000
_cell.length_b   1.000
_cell.length_c   1.000
_cell.angle_alpha   90.00
_cell.angle_beta   90.00
_cell.angle_gamma   90.00
#
_symmetry.space_group_name_H-M   'P 1'
#
loop_
_entity.id
_entity.type
_entity.pdbx_description
1 polymer ?
#
loop_
_entity_poly.entity_id
_entity_poly.type
_entity_poly.pdbx_seq_one_letter_code
_entity_poly.pdbx_strand_id
1 'polypeptide(L)'
;MPHRPPDASVPDPAALDRLVALLRADDVDAAIDAGLMDAWPDGCADTLTPDARDLLLATRRRLRAAWDARARFEARNARLAQRAAERDAGRRMPPPGESVDDAPTSRPALPTGAAALLARAKARAGGGTS
;
A
#
# COMPACT_ATOMS: atom_id res chain seq x y z
N MET A 1 -6.22 32.26 18.02
CA MET A 1 -5.80 32.63 16.65
C MET A 1 -6.38 31.63 15.69
N PRO A 2 -7.52 31.90 15.03
CA PRO A 2 -8.06 30.96 14.07
C PRO A 2 -7.12 30.88 12.88
N HIS A 3 -6.66 29.67 12.60
CA HIS A 3 -5.80 29.35 11.46
C HIS A 3 -6.62 29.61 10.19
N ARG A 4 -6.34 30.71 9.48
CA ARG A 4 -6.88 30.93 8.13
C ARG A 4 -6.27 29.85 7.25
N PRO A 5 -7.04 28.87 6.73
CA PRO A 5 -6.50 27.92 5.78
C PRO A 5 -5.99 28.69 4.55
N PRO A 6 -4.92 28.21 3.89
CA PRO A 6 -4.37 28.86 2.70
C PRO A 6 -5.51 29.09 1.70
N ASP A 7 -5.57 30.31 1.12
CA ASP A 7 -6.67 30.80 0.30
C ASP A 7 -7.17 29.70 -0.66
N ALA A 8 -8.24 29.01 -0.24
CA ALA A 8 -8.92 28.04 -1.06
C ALA A 8 -9.58 28.86 -2.16
N SER A 9 -8.94 28.94 -3.33
CA SER A 9 -9.44 29.70 -4.44
C SER A 9 -10.77 29.10 -4.85
N VAL A 10 -11.85 29.86 -4.62
CA VAL A 10 -13.19 29.46 -5.00
C VAL A 10 -13.24 29.45 -6.52
N PRO A 11 -13.51 28.30 -7.17
CA PRO A 11 -13.63 28.25 -8.62
C PRO A 11 -14.82 29.11 -9.05
N ASP A 12 -14.65 29.85 -10.14
CA ASP A 12 -15.74 30.55 -10.83
C ASP A 12 -16.84 29.52 -11.18
N PRO A 13 -18.13 29.81 -10.96
CA PRO A 13 -19.24 28.98 -11.45
C PRO A 13 -19.08 28.51 -12.91
N ALA A 14 -18.58 29.35 -13.81
CA ALA A 14 -18.34 28.97 -15.19
C ALA A 14 -17.27 27.87 -15.35
N ALA A 15 -16.27 27.87 -14.45
CA ALA A 15 -15.27 26.81 -14.40
C ALA A 15 -15.88 25.49 -13.90
N LEU A 16 -16.79 25.54 -12.92
CA LEU A 16 -17.51 24.35 -12.45
C LEU A 16 -18.39 23.74 -13.54
N ASP A 17 -19.14 24.56 -14.29
CA ASP A 17 -19.94 24.09 -15.42
C ASP A 17 -19.07 23.46 -16.51
N ARG A 18 -17.89 24.04 -16.79
CA ARG A 18 -16.91 23.46 -17.72
C ARG A 18 -16.42 22.10 -17.24
N LEU A 19 -16.10 21.93 -15.96
CA LEU A 19 -15.71 20.64 -15.40
C LEU A 19 -16.81 19.60 -15.57
N VAL A 20 -18.06 19.96 -15.28
CA VAL A 20 -19.21 19.07 -15.47
C VAL A 20 -19.38 18.68 -16.94
N ALA A 21 -19.20 19.61 -17.88
CA ALA A 21 -19.28 19.33 -19.30
C ALA A 21 -18.22 18.31 -19.75
N LEU A 22 -16.96 18.48 -19.29
CA LEU A 22 -15.88 17.54 -19.57
C LEU A 22 -16.17 16.15 -18.99
N LEU A 23 -16.65 16.08 -17.74
CA LEU A 23 -17.03 14.81 -17.11
C LEU A 23 -18.18 14.10 -17.82
N ARG A 24 -19.16 14.85 -18.33
CA ARG A 24 -20.27 14.29 -19.13
C ARG A 24 -19.80 13.76 -20.49
N ALA A 25 -18.73 14.33 -21.02
CA ALA A 25 -18.06 13.85 -22.23
C ALA A 25 -17.08 12.68 -21.95
N ASP A 26 -16.99 12.21 -20.70
CA ASP A 26 -16.01 11.20 -20.24
C ASP A 26 -14.55 11.63 -20.40
N ASP A 27 -14.29 12.93 -20.56
CA ASP A 27 -12.95 13.50 -20.70
C ASP A 27 -12.39 13.87 -19.31
N VAL A 28 -12.08 12.82 -18.55
CA VAL A 28 -11.60 12.96 -17.16
C VAL A 28 -10.22 13.62 -17.10
N ASP A 29 -9.35 13.36 -18.08
CA ASP A 29 -8.00 13.94 -18.12
C ASP A 29 -8.07 15.45 -18.33
N ALA A 30 -8.87 15.92 -19.31
CA ALA A 30 -9.08 17.35 -19.50
C ALA A 30 -9.75 18.01 -18.27
N ALA A 31 -10.62 17.28 -17.56
CA ALA A 31 -11.21 17.79 -16.32
C ALA A 31 -10.15 17.95 -15.21
N ILE A 32 -9.22 16.99 -15.08
CA ILE A 32 -8.09 17.09 -14.15
C ILE A 32 -7.21 18.29 -14.50
N ASP A 33 -6.86 18.45 -15.76
CA ASP A 33 -6.07 19.60 -16.25
C ASP A 33 -6.77 20.94 -16.02
N ALA A 34 -8.11 20.95 -16.07
CA ALA A 34 -8.93 22.13 -15.76
C ALA A 34 -9.14 22.37 -14.25
N GLY A 35 -8.48 21.62 -13.37
CA GLY A 35 -8.50 21.84 -11.93
C GLY A 35 -9.54 21.02 -11.16
N LEU A 36 -10.03 19.89 -11.71
CA LEU A 36 -10.99 19.01 -11.02
C LEU A 36 -10.52 18.59 -9.63
N MET A 37 -9.21 18.43 -9.43
CA MET A 37 -8.62 17.95 -8.17
C MET A 37 -7.99 19.07 -7.32
N ASP A 38 -8.18 20.33 -7.72
CA ASP A 38 -7.70 21.49 -6.96
C ASP A 38 -8.36 21.58 -5.59
N ALA A 39 -7.66 22.26 -4.67
CA ALA A 39 -8.00 22.37 -3.26
C ALA A 39 -9.06 23.45 -3.00
N TRP A 40 -10.25 23.25 -3.56
CA TRP A 40 -11.44 24.07 -3.28
C TRP A 40 -12.47 23.26 -2.46
N PRO A 41 -13.27 23.93 -1.59
CA PRO A 41 -14.24 23.26 -0.73
C PRO A 41 -15.40 22.66 -1.52
N ASP A 42 -15.87 21.46 -1.15
CA ASP A 42 -16.97 20.79 -1.87
C ASP A 42 -18.26 21.64 -1.92
N GLY A 43 -18.48 22.56 -0.96
CA GLY A 43 -19.60 23.50 -0.97
C GLY A 43 -19.61 24.50 -2.14
N CYS A 44 -18.49 24.67 -2.87
CA CYS A 44 -18.49 25.45 -4.11
C CYS A 44 -19.40 24.82 -5.18
N ALA A 45 -19.58 23.50 -5.15
CA ALA A 45 -20.42 22.76 -6.08
C ALA A 45 -21.93 22.89 -5.79
N ASP A 46 -22.34 23.55 -4.69
CA ASP A 46 -23.77 23.76 -4.36
C ASP A 46 -24.48 24.73 -5.31
N THR A 47 -23.71 25.47 -6.11
CA THR A 47 -24.24 26.34 -7.19
C THR A 47 -24.70 25.55 -8.43
N LEU A 48 -24.28 24.28 -8.56
CA LEU A 48 -24.62 23.40 -9.67
C LEU A 48 -25.99 22.74 -9.47
N THR A 49 -26.55 22.20 -10.54
CA THR A 49 -27.72 21.31 -10.43
C THR A 49 -27.36 20.06 -9.61
N PRO A 50 -28.34 19.43 -8.91
CA PRO A 50 -28.07 18.25 -8.08
C PRO A 50 -27.31 17.13 -8.81
N ASP A 51 -27.73 16.80 -10.04
CA ASP A 51 -27.08 15.77 -10.84
C ASP A 51 -25.64 16.14 -11.22
N ALA A 52 -25.39 17.40 -11.56
CA ALA A 52 -24.06 17.90 -11.90
C ALA A 52 -23.13 17.90 -10.68
N ARG A 53 -23.64 18.34 -9.53
CA ARG A 53 -22.93 18.28 -8.26
C ARG A 53 -22.56 16.86 -7.88
N ASP A 54 -23.52 15.94 -7.96
CA ASP A 54 -23.32 14.54 -7.58
C ASP A 54 -22.30 13.85 -8.49
N LEU A 55 -22.37 14.09 -9.81
CA LEU A 55 -21.38 13.62 -10.78
C LEU A 55 -19.98 14.11 -10.41
N LEU A 56 -19.84 15.42 -10.19
CA LEU A 56 -18.54 16.03 -9.92
C LEU A 56 -17.93 15.50 -8.61
N LEU A 57 -18.70 15.50 -7.52
CA LEU A 57 -18.25 15.02 -6.21
C LEU A 57 -17.97 13.52 -6.21
N ALA A 58 -18.78 12.71 -6.89
CA ALA A 58 -18.53 11.28 -7.04
C ALA A 58 -17.20 11.02 -7.77
N THR A 59 -16.93 11.74 -8.87
CA THR A 59 -15.67 11.62 -9.61
C THR A 59 -14.47 12.02 -8.75
N ARG A 60 -14.53 13.17 -8.05
CA ARG A 60 -13.47 13.59 -7.11
C ARG A 60 -13.18 12.54 -6.05
N ARG A 61 -14.22 11.96 -5.43
CA ARG A 61 -14.06 10.88 -4.43
C ARG A 61 -13.42 9.63 -5.03
N ARG A 62 -13.86 9.20 -6.22
CA ARG A 62 -13.30 8.03 -6.92
C ARG A 62 -11.82 8.22 -7.23
N LEU A 63 -11.43 9.39 -7.74
CA LEU A 63 -10.03 9.72 -8.04
C LEU A 63 -9.18 9.72 -6.77
N ARG A 64 -9.64 10.35 -5.70
CA ARG A 64 -8.95 10.35 -4.39
C ARG A 64 -8.70 8.92 -3.91
N ALA A 65 -9.73 8.07 -3.94
CA ALA A 65 -9.63 6.68 -3.52
C ALA A 65 -8.62 5.88 -4.38
N ALA A 66 -8.58 6.13 -5.69
CA ALA A 66 -7.63 5.51 -6.61
C ALA A 66 -6.18 5.94 -6.30
N TRP A 67 -5.94 7.23 -6.06
CA TRP A 67 -4.63 7.73 -5.66
C TRP A 67 -4.18 7.18 -4.31
N ASP A 68 -5.06 7.10 -3.32
CA ASP A 68 -4.73 6.50 -2.03
C ASP A 68 -4.39 5.01 -2.18
N ALA A 69 -5.12 4.29 -3.03
CA ALA A 69 -4.83 2.89 -3.31
C ALA A 69 -3.46 2.72 -3.96
N ARG A 70 -3.11 3.58 -4.92
CA ARG A 70 -1.78 3.62 -5.55
C ARG A 70 -0.69 3.91 -4.52
N ALA A 71 -0.85 4.92 -3.68
CA ALA A 71 0.11 5.26 -2.64
C ALA A 71 0.36 4.10 -1.66
N ARG A 72 -0.70 3.36 -1.27
CA ARG A 72 -0.56 2.15 -0.45
C ARG A 72 0.23 1.04 -1.14
N PHE A 73 -0.01 0.84 -2.43
CA PHE A 73 0.72 -0.15 -3.23
C PHE A 73 2.22 0.21 -3.31
N GLU A 74 2.53 1.46 -3.64
CA GLU A 74 3.91 1.96 -3.69
C GLU A 74 4.61 1.81 -2.33
N ALA A 75 3.94 2.16 -1.23
CA ALA A 75 4.48 1.99 0.12
C ALA A 75 4.74 0.51 0.48
N ARG A 76 3.87 -0.41 0.03
CA ARG A 76 4.09 -1.86 0.22
C ARG A 76 5.30 -2.33 -0.57
N ASN A 77 5.44 -1.92 -1.83
CA ASN A 77 6.56 -2.29 -2.68
C ASN A 77 7.89 -1.75 -2.14
N ALA A 78 7.93 -0.52 -1.65
CA ALA A 78 9.13 0.05 -1.02
C ALA A 78 9.60 -0.81 0.17
N ARG A 79 8.68 -1.26 1.03
CA ARG A 79 9.01 -2.16 2.15
C ARG A 79 9.53 -3.52 1.70
N LEU A 80 8.96 -4.08 0.63
CA LEU A 80 9.42 -5.37 0.08
C LEU A 80 10.80 -5.23 -0.56
N ALA A 81 11.05 -4.14 -1.28
CA ALA A 81 12.35 -3.84 -1.87
C ALA A 81 13.42 -3.68 -0.79
N GLN A 82 13.12 -2.98 0.31
CA GLN A 82 14.02 -2.84 1.44
C GLN A 82 14.40 -4.20 2.06
N ARG A 83 13.40 -5.04 2.34
CA ARG A 83 13.64 -6.40 2.87
C ARG A 83 14.43 -7.28 1.91
N ALA A 84 14.21 -7.13 0.60
CA ALA A 84 14.97 -7.85 -0.40
C ALA A 84 16.44 -7.41 -0.40
N ALA A 85 16.70 -6.10 -0.35
CA ALA A 85 18.05 -5.54 -0.27
C ALA A 85 18.80 -6.00 0.99
N GLU A 86 18.14 -6.00 2.16
CA GLU A 86 18.72 -6.49 3.41
C GLU A 86 19.13 -7.96 3.34
N ARG A 87 18.25 -8.82 2.80
CA ARG A 87 18.58 -10.24 2.61
C ARG A 87 19.74 -10.42 1.62
N ASP A 88 19.74 -9.68 0.53
CA ASP A 88 20.80 -9.77 -0.47
C ASP A 88 22.14 -9.27 0.09
N ALA A 89 22.13 -8.25 0.95
CA ALA A 89 23.32 -7.80 1.69
C ALA A 89 23.82 -8.88 2.67
N GLY A 90 22.92 -9.52 3.42
CA GLY A 90 23.26 -10.64 4.31
C GLY A 90 23.82 -11.85 3.57
N ARG A 91 23.37 -12.12 2.32
CA ARG A 91 23.95 -13.17 1.46
C ARG A 91 25.34 -12.82 0.93
N ARG A 92 25.62 -11.53 0.72
CA ARG A 92 26.91 -11.04 0.19
C ARG A 92 27.96 -10.85 1.29
N MET A 93 27.58 -10.77 2.56
CA MET A 93 28.55 -10.85 3.65
C MET A 93 29.22 -12.22 3.59
N PRO A 94 30.56 -12.29 3.42
CA PRO A 94 31.28 -13.54 3.57
C PRO A 94 30.97 -14.08 4.97
N PRO A 95 30.87 -15.42 5.15
CA PRO A 95 30.83 -15.97 6.50
C PRO A 95 32.00 -15.37 7.29
N PRO A 96 31.81 -14.99 8.57
CA PRO A 96 32.95 -14.61 9.40
C PRO A 96 33.95 -15.74 9.24
N GLY A 97 35.14 -15.42 8.75
CA GLY A 97 36.18 -16.39 8.48
C GLY A 97 36.28 -17.27 9.71
N GLU A 98 36.02 -18.56 9.53
CA GLU A 98 36.40 -19.58 10.50
C GLU A 98 37.87 -19.30 10.81
N SER A 99 38.12 -18.71 11.98
CA SER A 99 39.42 -18.82 12.61
C SER A 99 39.62 -20.32 12.75
N VAL A 100 40.46 -20.87 11.88
CA VAL A 100 40.91 -22.25 11.92
C VAL A 100 41.82 -22.38 13.14
N ASP A 101 41.20 -22.38 14.33
CA ASP A 101 41.75 -23.00 15.51
C ASP A 101 41.03 -24.33 15.66
N ASP A 102 41.78 -25.37 15.29
CA ASP A 102 41.46 -26.79 15.35
C ASP A 102 41.15 -27.20 16.80
N ALA A 103 39.89 -27.03 17.22
CA ALA A 103 39.36 -27.61 18.45
C ALA A 103 38.12 -28.43 18.10
N PRO A 104 38.06 -29.73 18.48
CA PRO A 104 36.92 -30.58 18.15
C PRO A 104 35.68 -30.06 18.86
N THR A 105 34.81 -29.38 18.11
CA THR A 105 33.50 -28.92 18.57
C THR A 105 32.62 -30.15 18.77
N SER A 106 32.47 -30.52 20.04
CA SER A 106 31.55 -31.57 20.48
C SER A 106 30.16 -31.30 19.90
N ARG A 107 29.70 -32.18 19.00
CA ARG A 107 28.33 -32.13 18.48
C ARG A 107 27.37 -32.13 19.67
N PRO A 108 26.44 -31.17 19.76
CA PRO A 108 25.43 -31.21 20.81
C PRO A 108 24.65 -32.51 20.64
N ALA A 109 24.80 -33.40 21.63
CA ALA A 109 24.09 -34.67 21.65
C ALA A 109 22.59 -34.38 21.61
N LEU A 110 21.89 -35.06 20.70
CA LEU A 110 20.44 -34.96 20.61
C LEU A 110 19.84 -35.28 21.99
N PRO A 111 18.86 -34.50 22.48
CA PRO A 111 18.23 -34.77 23.75
C PRO A 111 17.60 -36.16 23.70
N THR A 112 17.85 -36.98 24.72
CA THR A 112 17.55 -38.43 24.78
C THR A 112 16.08 -38.77 24.49
N GLY A 113 15.16 -37.81 24.64
CA GLY A 113 13.73 -37.95 24.34
C GLY A 113 13.32 -37.69 22.89
N ALA A 114 14.20 -37.20 22.01
CA ALA A 114 13.85 -36.87 20.63
C ALA A 114 13.42 -38.08 19.80
N ALA A 115 14.06 -39.24 20.04
CA ALA A 115 13.71 -40.50 19.37
C ALA A 115 12.29 -40.97 19.73
N ALA A 116 11.86 -40.79 20.98
CA ALA A 116 10.52 -41.17 21.43
C ALA A 116 9.42 -40.29 20.81
N LEU A 117 9.70 -39.00 20.60
CA LEU A 117 8.78 -38.08 19.91
C LEU A 117 8.61 -38.44 18.43
N LEU A 118 9.70 -38.76 17.74
CA LEU A 118 9.66 -39.23 16.36
C LEU A 118 8.92 -40.57 16.21
N ALA A 119 9.12 -41.49 17.16
CA ALA A 119 8.40 -42.77 17.17
C ALA A 119 6.88 -42.58 17.34
N ARG A 120 6.45 -41.70 18.25
CA ARG A 120 5.02 -41.36 18.43
C ARG A 120 4.43 -40.66 17.21
N ALA A 121 5.17 -39.74 16.60
CA ALA A 121 4.72 -39.05 15.38
C ALA A 121 4.56 -40.02 14.20
N LYS A 122 5.51 -40.96 14.03
CA LYS A 122 5.44 -42.01 13.00
C LYS A 122 4.25 -42.95 13.22
N ALA A 123 3.98 -43.36 14.46
CA ALA A 123 2.82 -44.19 14.78
C ALA A 123 1.48 -43.50 14.47
N ARG A 124 1.38 -42.19 14.75
CA ARG A 124 0.18 -41.40 14.42
C ARG A 124 -0.02 -41.21 12.92
N ALA A 125 1.06 -41.10 12.15
CA ALA A 125 1.01 -40.98 10.69
C ALA A 125 0.69 -42.30 9.97
N GLY A 126 1.03 -43.45 10.57
CA GLY A 126 0.80 -44.77 9.98
C GLY A 126 -0.52 -45.46 10.38
N GLY A 127 -1.20 -44.99 11.44
CA GLY A 127 -2.42 -45.63 11.97
C GLY A 127 -3.74 -44.91 11.66
N GLY A 128 -3.74 -43.96 10.72
CA GLY A 128 -4.84 -43.04 10.47
C GLY A 128 -5.65 -43.28 9.20
N THR A 129 -5.85 -44.53 8.77
CA THR A 129 -6.90 -44.93 7.81
C THR A 129 -7.20 -46.42 7.95
N SER A 130 -8.20 -46.76 8.77
CA SER A 130 -9.24 -47.76 8.53
C SER A 130 -10.14 -47.90 9.75
#